data_AF-A0A919QCZ3-F1
#
_entry.id   AF-A0A919QCZ3-F1
#
_cell.length_a   1.000
_cell.length_b   1.000
_cell.length_c   1.000
_cell.angle_alpha   90.00
_cell.angle_beta   90.00
_cell.angle_gamma   90.00
#
_symmetry.space_group_name_H-M   'P 1'
#
loop_
_entity.id
_entity.type
_entity.pdbx_description
1 polymer ?
#
loop_
_entity_poly.entity_id
_entity_poly.type
_entity_poly.pdbx_seq_one_letter_code
_entity_poly.pdbx_strand_id
1 'polypeptide(L)'
;MTIAALLRNRSIVAKTLKQPELGYTRYFVVRRARRLIELNPALADPRRKSDLSDAGTVTAAGLIAAELPRVRAARDEIWRRARTDPEHLSLAMATIRERVSTRPPANDPRLMRRRLVATIVYAAAAQDVTLADPANIERLHRLTDRRLRTTERMLYDVGRADHRRFTAQARTQPGGPWPDGLERIFEYPRVPQSLFLAACHPDATTGRCAAPMNEWYMRGSEHLHGPIRTNIGTRAAWRAAGSSYNLYYTDGHLPDVETAIEALFTPSADYLQRNLIFCDHVIHALHLEALVFSRRKRGVAPGWLGADRAGKPAGWIRLYAPFVDGRFLGGVKEPAYFESSPVREADLQPGDHVIVYNHPAYQHATVAGVWRLENAIVVQSHPSLRMQGHGSRVYDKPGMWRTMIGLFNRELTRRRADVDGLAVVRGDRPNRVEVDSVARLRVGMRVEIADRRTDVVLAADRRITAIDHAGRLVTYDGADVAATPGLVLRRPRATAGGVTSIDVEGWVTLRRRTPPAASAYAPRHRRADWYLTWAGDEEEKAIRLDPARRDFVRVHQLVEYEEDPTVSGTSTRGWFPLWVPALNKKRPVRKNGLIAATEPLIVKPATIAGWTWFFDPKPENRDLVPVLRPREL
;
A
#
# COMPACT_ATOMS: atom_id res chain seq x y z
N MET A 1 -28.56 -21.72 -20.61
CA MET A 1 -28.27 -21.86 -19.17
C MET A 1 -26.90 -21.26 -18.88
N THR A 2 -26.70 -20.63 -17.72
CA THR A 2 -25.51 -19.82 -17.38
C THR A 2 -24.83 -20.35 -16.11
N ILE A 3 -23.69 -19.79 -15.69
CA ILE A 3 -23.14 -20.03 -14.34
C ILE A 3 -24.21 -19.82 -13.25
N ALA A 4 -25.12 -18.85 -13.43
CA ALA A 4 -26.24 -18.66 -12.51
C ALA A 4 -27.23 -19.85 -12.50
N ALA A 5 -27.38 -20.57 -13.62
CA ALA A 5 -28.15 -21.80 -13.67
C ALA A 5 -27.47 -22.95 -12.92
N LEU A 6 -26.13 -23.10 -13.01
CA LEU A 6 -25.38 -24.05 -12.19
C LEU A 6 -25.60 -23.81 -10.70
N LEU A 7 -25.59 -22.54 -10.27
CA LEU A 7 -25.81 -22.17 -8.87
C LEU A 7 -27.24 -22.44 -8.37
N ARG A 8 -28.20 -22.65 -9.28
CA ARG A 8 -29.58 -23.06 -8.96
C ARG A 8 -29.80 -24.57 -9.12
N ASN A 9 -28.85 -25.29 -9.71
CA ASN A 9 -28.96 -26.73 -9.91
C ASN A 9 -28.86 -27.45 -8.55
N ARG A 10 -29.93 -28.16 -8.18
CA ARG A 10 -30.05 -28.83 -6.87
C ARG A 10 -29.13 -30.05 -6.73
N SER A 11 -28.66 -30.65 -7.83
CA SER A 11 -27.68 -31.73 -7.75
C SER A 11 -26.30 -31.23 -7.34
N ILE A 12 -26.00 -29.95 -7.56
CA ILE A 12 -24.72 -29.31 -7.21
C ILE A 12 -24.87 -28.54 -5.90
N VAL A 13 -25.87 -27.66 -5.83
CA VAL A 13 -26.17 -26.79 -4.70
C VAL A 13 -27.43 -27.31 -4.02
N ALA A 14 -27.28 -28.40 -3.25
CA ALA A 14 -28.40 -29.01 -2.55
C ALA A 14 -29.05 -28.04 -1.56
N LYS A 15 -30.39 -28.04 -1.49
CA LYS A 15 -31.17 -27.20 -0.55
C LYS A 15 -30.84 -27.47 0.92
N THR A 16 -30.30 -28.65 1.21
CA THR A 16 -29.90 -29.08 2.55
C THR A 16 -28.57 -28.46 3.02
N LEU A 17 -27.78 -27.88 2.11
CA LEU A 17 -26.53 -27.21 2.47
C LEU A 17 -26.81 -25.93 3.27
N LYS A 18 -26.27 -25.88 4.48
CA LYS A 18 -26.33 -24.70 5.35
C LYS A 18 -25.08 -23.85 5.19
N GLN A 19 -25.13 -22.60 5.65
CA GLN A 19 -23.92 -21.79 5.78
C GLN A 19 -22.98 -22.39 6.84
N PRO A 20 -21.64 -22.32 6.67
CA PRO A 20 -20.91 -21.69 5.56
C PRO A 20 -20.70 -22.60 4.33
N GLU A 21 -21.04 -23.88 4.39
CA GLU A 21 -20.80 -24.87 3.32
C GLU A 21 -21.44 -24.49 1.98
N LEU A 22 -22.65 -23.95 2.03
CA LEU A 22 -23.34 -23.42 0.86
C LEU A 22 -22.50 -22.35 0.15
N GLY A 23 -21.87 -21.45 0.90
CA GLY A 23 -21.00 -20.39 0.37
C GLY A 23 -19.78 -20.97 -0.34
N TYR A 24 -19.09 -21.93 0.27
CA TYR A 24 -17.92 -22.58 -0.31
C TYR A 24 -18.24 -23.41 -1.54
N THR A 25 -19.36 -24.12 -1.54
CA THR A 25 -19.83 -24.87 -2.72
C THR A 25 -20.06 -23.91 -3.89
N ARG A 26 -20.79 -22.80 -3.68
CA ARG A 26 -21.01 -21.79 -4.73
C ARG A 26 -19.70 -21.17 -5.22
N TYR A 27 -18.78 -20.89 -4.31
CA TYR A 27 -17.44 -20.37 -4.62
C TYR A 27 -16.64 -21.32 -5.52
N PHE A 28 -16.65 -22.62 -5.24
CA PHE A 28 -16.04 -23.64 -6.09
C PHE A 28 -16.70 -23.72 -7.47
N VAL A 29 -18.04 -23.80 -7.54
CA VAL A 29 -18.80 -23.94 -8.79
C VAL A 29 -18.46 -22.83 -9.78
N VAL A 30 -18.45 -21.57 -9.32
CA VAL A 30 -18.15 -20.41 -10.19
C VAL A 30 -16.74 -20.52 -10.77
N ARG A 31 -15.74 -20.84 -9.94
CA ARG A 31 -14.34 -20.92 -10.37
C ARG A 31 -14.09 -22.13 -11.26
N ARG A 32 -14.64 -23.28 -10.90
CA ARG A 32 -14.49 -24.51 -11.68
C ARG A 32 -15.15 -24.38 -13.04
N ALA A 33 -16.32 -23.77 -13.13
CA ALA A 33 -16.97 -23.47 -14.41
C ALA A 33 -16.09 -22.61 -15.33
N ARG A 34 -15.49 -21.53 -14.81
CA ARG A 34 -14.54 -20.71 -15.58
C ARG A 34 -13.32 -21.49 -16.02
N ARG A 35 -12.75 -22.29 -15.13
CA ARG A 35 -11.60 -23.14 -15.46
C ARG A 35 -11.93 -24.15 -16.54
N LEU A 36 -13.14 -24.72 -16.53
CA LEU A 36 -13.60 -25.62 -17.60
C LEU A 36 -13.74 -24.90 -18.95
N ILE A 37 -14.23 -23.65 -18.97
CA ILE A 37 -14.26 -22.80 -20.16
C ILE A 37 -12.83 -22.54 -20.68
N GLU A 38 -11.88 -22.24 -19.80
CA GLU A 38 -10.48 -22.02 -20.19
C GLU A 38 -9.83 -23.27 -20.79
N LEU A 39 -10.08 -24.44 -20.19
CA LEU A 39 -9.57 -25.73 -20.66
C LEU A 39 -10.27 -26.21 -21.94
N ASN A 40 -11.55 -25.85 -22.11
CA ASN A 40 -12.34 -26.18 -23.28
C ASN A 40 -13.23 -25.00 -23.70
N PRO A 41 -12.72 -24.10 -24.56
CA PRO A 41 -13.47 -22.93 -25.02
C PRO A 41 -14.80 -23.24 -25.72
N ALA A 42 -15.02 -24.47 -26.20
CA ALA A 42 -16.30 -24.87 -26.79
C ALA A 42 -17.46 -24.91 -25.77
N LEU A 43 -17.16 -24.94 -24.47
CA LEU A 43 -18.17 -24.82 -23.42
C LEU A 43 -18.69 -23.39 -23.25
N ALA A 44 -17.99 -22.39 -23.80
CA ALA A 44 -18.33 -20.98 -23.66
C ALA A 44 -19.59 -20.59 -24.44
N ASP A 45 -20.35 -19.64 -23.93
CA ASP A 45 -21.37 -18.93 -24.71
C ASP A 45 -20.67 -18.01 -25.73
N PRO A 46 -20.90 -18.17 -27.05
CA PRO A 46 -20.25 -17.33 -28.06
C PRO A 46 -20.58 -15.85 -27.90
N ARG A 47 -21.75 -15.51 -27.33
CA ARG A 47 -22.17 -14.13 -27.04
C ARG A 47 -21.57 -13.61 -25.75
N ARG A 48 -21.16 -14.50 -24.84
CA ARG A 48 -20.61 -14.17 -23.50
C ARG A 48 -19.50 -15.15 -23.17
N LYS A 49 -18.31 -14.92 -23.73
CA LYS A 49 -17.15 -15.84 -23.65
C LYS A 49 -16.70 -16.23 -22.24
N SER A 50 -17.12 -15.49 -21.21
CA SER A 50 -16.83 -15.79 -19.79
C SER A 50 -17.96 -16.57 -19.07
N ASP A 51 -19.01 -16.95 -19.79
CA ASP A 51 -20.15 -17.72 -19.31
C ASP A 51 -20.29 -19.02 -20.13
N LEU A 52 -21.07 -19.97 -19.62
CA LEU A 52 -21.33 -21.25 -20.27
C LEU A 52 -22.45 -21.11 -21.31
N SER A 53 -22.34 -21.86 -22.41
CA SER A 53 -23.47 -22.13 -23.30
C SER A 53 -24.48 -23.07 -22.63
N ASP A 54 -25.63 -23.28 -23.26
CA ASP A 54 -26.65 -24.20 -22.75
C ASP A 54 -26.13 -25.64 -22.67
N ALA A 55 -25.52 -26.14 -23.75
CA ALA A 55 -24.86 -27.43 -23.78
C ALA A 55 -23.66 -27.47 -22.80
N GLY A 56 -22.85 -26.42 -22.79
CA GLY A 56 -21.71 -26.29 -21.86
C GLY A 56 -22.13 -26.35 -20.40
N THR A 57 -23.31 -25.81 -20.07
CA THR A 57 -23.86 -25.87 -18.71
C THR A 57 -24.26 -27.28 -18.30
N VAL A 58 -24.88 -28.07 -19.18
CA VAL A 58 -25.23 -29.47 -18.88
C VAL A 58 -23.96 -30.29 -18.63
N THR A 59 -22.96 -30.15 -19.50
CA THR A 59 -21.67 -30.83 -19.36
C THR A 59 -20.95 -30.42 -18.07
N ALA A 60 -20.83 -29.11 -17.80
CA ALA A 60 -20.20 -28.60 -16.59
C ALA A 60 -20.95 -29.05 -15.32
N ALA A 61 -22.28 -29.15 -15.37
CA ALA A 61 -23.07 -29.63 -14.24
C ALA A 61 -22.75 -31.09 -13.88
N GLY A 62 -22.66 -31.97 -14.89
CA GLY A 62 -22.31 -33.38 -14.68
C GLY A 62 -20.92 -33.54 -14.07
N LEU A 63 -19.92 -32.83 -14.62
CA LEU A 63 -18.54 -32.83 -14.10
C LEU A 63 -18.51 -32.32 -12.66
N ILE A 64 -19.03 -31.12 -12.40
CA ILE A 64 -18.97 -30.49 -11.07
C ILE A 64 -19.70 -31.33 -10.02
N ALA A 65 -20.84 -31.95 -10.36
CA ALA A 65 -21.57 -32.82 -9.44
C ALA A 65 -20.75 -34.05 -9.04
N ALA A 66 -20.02 -34.66 -9.98
CA ALA A 66 -19.11 -35.77 -9.71
C ALA A 66 -17.87 -35.35 -8.91
N GLU A 67 -17.38 -34.12 -9.13
CA GLU A 67 -16.18 -33.58 -8.47
C GLU A 67 -16.41 -33.14 -7.02
N LEU A 68 -17.59 -32.63 -6.69
CA LEU A 68 -17.82 -31.96 -5.40
C LEU A 68 -17.65 -32.88 -4.17
N PRO A 69 -18.08 -34.16 -4.16
CA PRO A 69 -17.86 -35.07 -3.04
C PRO A 69 -16.38 -35.26 -2.69
N ARG A 70 -15.51 -35.45 -3.71
CA ARG A 70 -14.06 -35.60 -3.48
C ARG A 70 -13.42 -34.31 -2.95
N VAL A 71 -13.85 -33.14 -3.43
CA VAL A 71 -13.35 -31.84 -2.92
C VAL A 71 -13.74 -31.63 -1.45
N ARG A 72 -14.95 -32.02 -1.05
CA ARG A 72 -15.39 -31.97 0.36
C ARG A 72 -14.57 -32.90 1.24
N ALA A 73 -14.37 -34.14 0.80
CA ALA A 73 -13.56 -35.12 1.51
C ALA A 73 -12.12 -34.63 1.70
N ALA A 74 -11.50 -34.10 0.64
CA ALA A 74 -10.18 -33.48 0.72
C ALA A 74 -10.15 -32.31 1.72
N ARG A 75 -11.13 -31.41 1.67
CA ARG A 75 -11.24 -30.29 2.63
C ARG A 75 -11.34 -30.76 4.08
N ASP A 76 -12.13 -31.80 4.33
CA ASP A 76 -12.30 -32.34 5.69
C ASP A 76 -11.02 -33.02 6.20
N GLU A 77 -10.32 -33.75 5.33
CA GLU A 77 -9.02 -34.36 5.65
C GLU A 77 -7.93 -33.31 5.91
N ILE A 78 -7.83 -32.28 5.07
CA ILE A 78 -6.86 -31.18 5.27
C ILE A 78 -7.17 -30.42 6.56
N TRP A 79 -8.45 -30.17 6.87
CA TRP A 79 -8.83 -29.57 8.14
C TRP A 79 -8.48 -30.47 9.33
N ARG A 80 -8.71 -31.79 9.23
CA ARG A 80 -8.34 -32.75 10.27
C ARG A 80 -6.85 -32.70 10.58
N ARG A 81 -5.98 -32.60 9.55
CA ARG A 81 -4.53 -32.44 9.72
C ARG A 81 -4.17 -31.07 10.30
N ALA A 82 -4.71 -30.00 9.72
CA ALA A 82 -4.35 -28.64 10.09
C ALA A 82 -4.82 -28.23 11.50
N ARG A 83 -5.89 -28.81 12.03
CA ARG A 83 -6.42 -28.48 13.37
C ARG A 83 -5.61 -29.10 14.52
N THR A 84 -4.90 -30.19 14.25
CA THR A 84 -4.09 -30.92 15.26
C THR A 84 -2.60 -30.64 15.10
N ASP A 85 -2.23 -29.71 14.22
CA ASP A 85 -0.83 -29.44 13.94
C ASP A 85 -0.24 -28.49 15.00
N PRO A 86 0.68 -28.98 15.86
CA PRO A 86 1.25 -28.17 16.93
C PRO A 86 2.31 -27.17 16.44
N GLU A 87 2.84 -27.32 15.21
CA GLU A 87 3.94 -26.47 14.71
C GLU A 87 3.44 -25.16 14.07
N HIS A 88 2.13 -25.03 13.88
CA HIS A 88 1.53 -23.78 13.41
C HIS A 88 1.54 -22.70 14.48
N LEU A 89 1.19 -21.47 14.07
CA LEU A 89 1.17 -20.33 14.99
C LEU A 89 0.20 -20.56 16.14
N SER A 90 0.59 -20.10 17.33
CA SER A 90 -0.31 -20.03 18.47
C SER A 90 -1.52 -19.17 18.10
N LEU A 91 -2.69 -19.81 18.13
CA LEU A 91 -3.98 -19.17 17.89
C LEU A 91 -4.62 -18.66 19.20
N ALA A 92 -3.86 -18.65 20.30
CA ALA A 92 -4.31 -18.12 21.57
C ALA A 92 -4.49 -16.59 21.46
N MET A 93 -5.66 -16.11 21.88
CA MET A 93 -5.99 -14.68 21.79
C MET A 93 -5.04 -13.79 22.60
N ALA A 94 -4.47 -14.29 23.70
CA ALA A 94 -3.46 -13.56 24.48
C ALA A 94 -2.21 -13.29 23.63
N THR A 95 -1.62 -14.34 23.04
CA THR A 95 -0.46 -14.24 22.15
C THR A 95 -0.72 -13.33 20.94
N ILE A 96 -1.90 -13.41 20.33
CA ILE A 96 -2.24 -12.52 19.20
C ILE A 96 -2.30 -11.05 19.64
N ARG A 97 -2.86 -10.77 20.82
CA ARG A 97 -2.94 -9.40 21.37
C ARG A 97 -1.59 -8.83 21.75
N GLU A 98 -0.65 -9.68 22.13
CA GLU A 98 0.75 -9.30 22.34
C GLU A 98 1.42 -8.88 21.03
N ARG A 99 0.97 -9.35 19.87
CA ARG A 99 1.65 -9.11 18.59
C ARG A 99 0.98 -8.06 17.72
N VAL A 100 -0.34 -7.97 17.68
CA VAL A 100 -1.04 -7.02 16.81
C VAL A 100 -2.25 -6.39 17.49
N SER A 101 -2.56 -5.15 17.10
CA SER A 101 -3.73 -4.41 17.61
C SER A 101 -5.00 -4.64 16.78
N THR A 102 -4.86 -5.17 15.56
CA THR A 102 -5.98 -5.34 14.65
C THR A 102 -6.76 -6.61 14.88
N ARG A 103 -8.09 -6.50 14.87
CA ARG A 103 -8.96 -7.67 14.88
C ARG A 103 -8.88 -8.41 13.53
N PRO A 104 -8.65 -9.72 13.53
CA PRO A 104 -8.80 -10.54 12.33
C PRO A 104 -10.27 -10.51 11.83
N PRO A 105 -10.54 -10.97 10.59
CA PRO A 105 -11.89 -11.00 10.02
C PRO A 105 -12.93 -11.76 10.86
N ALA A 106 -12.48 -12.73 11.65
CA ALA A 106 -13.30 -13.45 12.63
C ALA A 106 -12.67 -13.30 14.02
N ASN A 107 -13.50 -13.12 15.05
CA ASN A 107 -13.03 -12.95 16.43
C ASN A 107 -12.41 -14.22 17.04
N ASP A 108 -12.67 -15.39 16.43
CA ASP A 108 -12.07 -16.67 16.81
C ASP A 108 -11.01 -17.08 15.76
N PRO A 109 -9.73 -17.10 16.13
CA PRO A 109 -8.63 -17.51 15.24
C PRO A 109 -8.74 -18.95 14.73
N ARG A 110 -9.29 -19.89 15.52
CA ARG A 110 -9.50 -21.29 15.09
C ARG A 110 -10.58 -21.37 14.01
N LEU A 111 -11.67 -20.64 14.20
CA LEU A 111 -12.71 -20.50 13.18
C LEU A 111 -12.16 -19.85 11.91
N MET A 112 -11.33 -18.80 12.04
CA MET A 112 -10.66 -18.16 10.90
C MET A 112 -9.80 -19.16 10.13
N ARG A 113 -8.96 -19.94 10.83
CA ARG A 113 -8.13 -20.98 10.24
C ARG A 113 -8.94 -22.03 9.49
N ARG A 114 -10.04 -22.53 10.07
CA ARG A 114 -10.96 -23.46 9.39
C ARG A 114 -11.51 -22.88 8.10
N ARG A 115 -11.88 -21.59 8.11
CA ARG A 115 -12.37 -20.88 6.92
C ARG A 115 -11.28 -20.75 5.85
N LEU A 116 -10.05 -20.43 6.26
CA LEU A 116 -8.89 -20.34 5.37
C LEU A 116 -8.61 -21.68 4.70
N VAL A 117 -8.54 -22.77 5.46
CA VAL A 117 -8.37 -24.14 4.93
C VAL A 117 -9.43 -24.45 3.89
N ALA A 118 -10.72 -24.25 4.22
CA ALA A 118 -11.80 -24.47 3.26
C ALA A 118 -11.58 -23.64 1.98
N THR A 119 -11.31 -22.34 2.12
CA THR A 119 -11.16 -21.42 0.99
C THR A 119 -9.97 -21.79 0.10
N ILE A 120 -8.84 -22.18 0.68
CA ILE A 120 -7.65 -22.62 -0.05
C ILE A 120 -7.94 -23.92 -0.79
N VAL A 121 -8.53 -24.92 -0.12
CA VAL A 121 -8.82 -26.23 -0.73
C VAL A 121 -9.81 -26.09 -1.89
N TYR A 122 -10.93 -25.40 -1.70
CA TYR A 122 -11.90 -25.20 -2.78
C TYR A 122 -11.31 -24.38 -3.94
N ALA A 123 -10.46 -23.39 -3.66
CA ALA A 123 -9.82 -22.60 -4.72
C ALA A 123 -8.78 -23.41 -5.51
N ALA A 124 -7.96 -24.21 -4.82
CA ALA A 124 -6.97 -25.08 -5.44
C ALA A 124 -7.65 -26.17 -6.28
N ALA A 125 -8.66 -26.85 -5.72
CA ALA A 125 -9.40 -27.89 -6.42
C ALA A 125 -10.23 -27.35 -7.61
N ALA A 126 -10.67 -26.10 -7.56
CA ALA A 126 -11.34 -25.48 -8.71
C ALA A 126 -10.37 -25.30 -9.89
N GLN A 127 -9.10 -24.99 -9.60
CA GLN A 127 -8.06 -24.81 -10.61
C GLN A 127 -7.56 -26.15 -11.18
N ASP A 128 -7.29 -27.11 -10.28
CA ASP A 128 -6.89 -28.47 -10.58
C ASP A 128 -7.59 -29.43 -9.64
N VAL A 129 -8.60 -30.12 -10.16
CA VAL A 129 -9.43 -31.03 -9.36
C VAL A 129 -8.66 -32.28 -8.92
N THR A 130 -7.57 -32.63 -9.59
CA THR A 130 -6.77 -33.81 -9.24
C THR A 130 -6.11 -33.66 -7.87
N LEU A 131 -5.91 -32.43 -7.39
CA LEU A 131 -5.43 -32.16 -6.02
C LEU A 131 -6.37 -32.68 -4.93
N ALA A 132 -7.66 -32.86 -5.24
CA ALA A 132 -8.64 -33.41 -4.32
C ALA A 132 -8.65 -34.94 -4.30
N ASP A 133 -7.89 -35.60 -5.18
CA ASP A 133 -7.81 -37.06 -5.22
C ASP A 133 -6.98 -37.58 -4.02
N PRO A 134 -7.31 -38.74 -3.43
CA PRO A 134 -6.59 -39.28 -2.28
C PRO A 134 -5.07 -39.41 -2.50
N ALA A 135 -4.65 -39.77 -3.72
CA ALA A 135 -3.25 -39.89 -4.09
C ALA A 135 -2.48 -38.54 -4.07
N ASN A 136 -3.18 -37.42 -4.22
CA ASN A 136 -2.60 -36.08 -4.26
C ASN A 136 -2.83 -35.27 -2.97
N ILE A 137 -3.44 -35.86 -1.94
CA ILE A 137 -3.82 -35.13 -0.72
C ILE A 137 -2.62 -34.47 -0.04
N GLU A 138 -1.43 -35.08 -0.11
CA GLU A 138 -0.23 -34.50 0.49
C GLU A 138 0.29 -33.29 -0.31
N ARG A 139 0.13 -33.26 -1.63
CA ARG A 139 0.43 -32.05 -2.44
C ARG A 139 -0.49 -30.90 -2.05
N LEU A 140 -1.79 -31.17 -1.94
CA LEU A 140 -2.78 -30.20 -1.48
C LEU A 140 -2.49 -29.71 -0.04
N HIS A 141 -2.02 -30.60 0.83
CA HIS A 141 -1.62 -30.29 2.19
C HIS A 141 -0.39 -29.36 2.24
N ARG A 142 0.64 -29.61 1.43
CA ARG A 142 1.79 -28.70 1.31
C ARG A 142 1.38 -27.32 0.82
N LEU A 143 0.57 -27.26 -0.24
CA LEU A 143 0.04 -25.99 -0.74
C LEU A 143 -0.75 -25.24 0.34
N THR A 144 -1.60 -25.97 1.07
CA THR A 144 -2.43 -25.39 2.14
C THR A 144 -1.57 -24.86 3.27
N ASP A 145 -0.57 -25.62 3.75
CA ASP A 145 0.32 -25.18 4.82
C ASP A 145 1.08 -23.91 4.46
N ARG A 146 1.65 -23.85 3.26
CA ARG A 146 2.42 -22.66 2.83
C ARG A 146 1.54 -21.41 2.82
N ARG A 147 0.34 -21.51 2.24
CA ARG A 147 -0.60 -20.38 2.14
C ARG A 147 -1.20 -20.00 3.48
N LEU A 148 -1.52 -20.99 4.31
CA LEU A 148 -2.02 -20.78 5.65
C LEU A 148 -0.96 -20.08 6.50
N ARG A 149 0.29 -20.55 6.46
CA ARG A 149 1.40 -19.96 7.21
C ARG A 149 1.64 -18.50 6.83
N THR A 150 1.77 -18.19 5.53
CA THR A 150 1.91 -16.81 5.05
C THR A 150 0.74 -15.93 5.50
N THR A 151 -0.49 -16.44 5.40
CA THR A 151 -1.71 -15.68 5.76
C THR A 151 -1.81 -15.43 7.27
N GLU A 152 -1.57 -16.44 8.09
CA GLU A 152 -1.67 -16.33 9.54
C GLU A 152 -0.56 -15.45 10.11
N ARG A 153 0.69 -15.57 9.62
CA ARG A 153 1.77 -14.64 9.97
C ARG A 153 1.38 -13.19 9.62
N MET A 154 0.80 -12.95 8.45
CA MET A 154 0.33 -11.61 8.06
C MET A 154 -0.74 -11.09 9.04
N LEU A 155 -1.74 -11.92 9.33
CA LEU A 155 -2.88 -11.56 10.18
C LEU A 155 -2.47 -11.30 11.64
N TYR A 156 -1.60 -12.15 12.20
CA TYR A 156 -1.38 -12.23 13.64
C TYR A 156 -0.04 -11.65 14.10
N ASP A 157 0.96 -11.54 13.23
CA ASP A 157 2.30 -11.07 13.61
C ASP A 157 2.74 -9.77 12.91
N VAL A 158 2.20 -9.49 11.71
CA VAL A 158 2.66 -8.38 10.85
C VAL A 158 1.69 -7.18 10.83
N GLY A 159 0.41 -7.43 11.12
CA GLY A 159 -0.67 -6.46 11.06
C GLY A 159 -0.46 -5.17 11.85
N ARG A 160 -1.38 -4.20 11.67
CA ARG A 160 -1.24 -2.86 12.26
C ARG A 160 -1.10 -2.89 13.79
N ALA A 161 -0.18 -2.07 14.28
CA ALA A 161 -0.06 -1.66 15.68
C ALA A 161 -0.49 -0.19 15.86
N ASP A 162 -0.83 0.17 17.09
CA ASP A 162 -1.00 1.58 17.47
C ASP A 162 0.35 2.13 17.93
N HIS A 163 0.99 2.95 17.09
CA HIS A 163 2.34 3.48 17.30
C HIS A 163 2.48 4.48 18.48
N ARG A 164 1.42 4.67 19.28
CA ARG A 164 1.37 5.70 20.32
C ARG A 164 1.99 5.28 21.66
N ARG A 165 2.36 4.00 21.83
CA ARG A 165 2.76 3.47 23.15
C ARG A 165 4.24 3.66 23.51
N PHE A 166 5.15 3.72 22.54
CA PHE A 166 6.60 3.93 22.79
C PHE A 166 7.04 5.40 22.67
N THR A 167 6.11 6.32 22.43
CA THR A 167 6.41 7.74 22.15
C THR A 167 7.02 8.47 23.34
N ALA A 168 6.59 8.16 24.56
CA ALA A 168 7.14 8.78 25.76
C ALA A 168 8.59 8.30 26.01
N GLN A 169 8.83 7.00 25.85
CA GLN A 169 10.12 6.35 26.03
C GLN A 169 11.14 6.85 25.02
N ALA A 170 10.74 7.03 23.76
CA ALA A 170 11.61 7.59 22.72
C ALA A 170 12.15 8.99 23.06
N ARG A 171 11.39 9.80 23.81
CA ARG A 171 11.82 11.14 24.24
C ARG A 171 12.81 11.07 25.40
N THR A 172 12.59 10.16 26.35
CA THR A 172 13.44 10.01 27.54
C THR A 172 14.67 9.13 27.30
N GLN A 173 14.61 8.24 26.30
CA GLN A 173 15.65 7.30 25.92
C GLN A 173 15.80 7.25 24.38
N PRO A 174 16.38 8.30 23.76
CA PRO A 174 16.57 8.37 22.30
C PRO A 174 17.31 7.18 21.68
N GLY A 175 18.13 6.45 22.45
CA GLY A 175 18.92 5.31 21.96
C GLY A 175 18.23 3.96 22.11
N GLY A 176 17.05 3.95 22.73
CA GLY A 176 16.37 2.72 23.15
C GLY A 176 16.68 2.30 24.58
N PRO A 177 16.01 1.23 25.06
CA PRO A 177 15.00 0.46 24.33
C PRO A 177 13.68 1.25 24.14
N TRP A 178 12.91 0.91 23.11
CA TRP A 178 11.59 1.52 22.83
C TRP A 178 10.48 0.46 22.95
N PRO A 179 10.14 0.03 24.18
CA PRO A 179 9.06 -0.92 24.38
C PRO A 179 7.70 -0.27 24.09
N ASP A 180 6.84 -0.97 23.35
CA ASP A 180 5.48 -0.53 23.04
C ASP A 180 4.38 -1.43 23.63
N GLY A 181 4.80 -2.41 24.43
CA GLY A 181 3.93 -3.43 25.02
C GLY A 181 3.44 -4.47 24.02
N LEU A 182 4.08 -4.56 22.84
CA LEU A 182 3.83 -5.59 21.84
C LEU A 182 5.12 -6.35 21.53
N GLU A 183 5.03 -7.65 21.30
CA GLU A 183 6.14 -8.52 20.89
C GLU A 183 6.13 -8.70 19.37
N ARG A 184 6.38 -7.61 18.63
CA ARG A 184 6.31 -7.64 17.16
C ARG A 184 7.57 -8.19 16.52
N ILE A 185 7.41 -8.70 15.31
CA ILE A 185 8.50 -9.26 14.51
C ILE A 185 9.07 -8.21 13.54
N PHE A 186 8.19 -7.49 12.85
CA PHE A 186 8.55 -6.57 11.76
C PHE A 186 8.01 -5.16 12.04
N GLU A 187 8.81 -4.17 11.66
CA GLU A 187 8.43 -2.76 11.65
C GLU A 187 8.95 -2.06 10.40
N TYR A 188 8.30 -0.97 10.03
CA TYR A 188 8.87 -0.09 9.04
C TYR A 188 10.13 0.59 9.61
N PRO A 189 11.17 0.81 8.79
CA PRO A 189 12.32 1.63 9.17
C PRO A 189 11.93 3.12 9.13
N ARG A 190 10.82 3.51 9.77
CA ARG A 190 10.26 4.86 9.79
C ARG A 190 9.55 5.16 11.10
N VAL A 191 9.81 6.34 11.64
CA VAL A 191 9.10 6.86 12.83
C VAL A 191 8.60 8.29 12.59
N PRO A 192 7.50 8.74 13.21
CA PRO A 192 6.96 10.09 12.98
C PRO A 192 7.91 11.19 13.47
N GLN A 193 8.27 12.15 12.62
CA GLN A 193 9.13 13.29 13.01
C GLN A 193 8.56 14.07 14.19
N SER A 194 7.24 14.30 14.21
CA SER A 194 6.56 15.03 15.28
C SER A 194 6.80 14.47 16.69
N LEU A 195 7.21 13.21 16.77
CA LEU A 195 7.43 12.51 18.02
C LEU A 195 8.93 12.36 18.35
N PHE A 196 9.78 12.27 17.33
CA PHE A 196 11.20 11.91 17.46
C PHE A 196 12.17 13.04 17.12
N LEU A 197 11.70 14.18 16.59
CA LEU A 197 12.61 15.24 16.14
C LEU A 197 13.46 15.81 17.28
N ALA A 198 12.87 15.93 18.48
CA ALA A 198 13.59 16.38 19.68
C ALA A 198 14.66 15.38 20.13
N ALA A 199 14.46 14.08 19.91
CA ALA A 199 15.45 13.04 20.22
C ALA A 199 16.54 12.94 19.12
N CYS A 200 16.15 13.23 17.88
CA CYS A 200 17.00 13.11 16.70
C CYS A 200 18.04 14.22 16.60
N HIS A 201 17.69 15.49 16.89
CA HIS A 201 18.56 16.65 16.66
C HIS A 201 19.32 16.59 15.31
N PRO A 202 18.59 16.59 14.18
CA PRO A 202 19.21 16.33 12.89
C PRO A 202 20.16 17.46 12.50
N ASP A 203 21.32 17.09 12.00
CA ASP A 203 22.27 17.99 11.39
C ASP A 203 21.62 18.74 10.23
N ALA A 204 21.80 20.06 10.19
CA ALA A 204 21.10 20.92 9.23
C ALA A 204 21.53 20.67 7.77
N THR A 205 22.74 20.14 7.56
CA THR A 205 23.33 19.94 6.24
C THR A 205 23.00 18.56 5.68
N THR A 206 23.14 17.52 6.50
CA THR A 206 22.99 16.11 6.10
C THR A 206 21.62 15.54 6.44
N GLY A 207 20.89 16.17 7.35
CA GLY A 207 19.63 15.67 7.89
C GLY A 207 19.79 14.45 8.80
N ARG A 208 21.01 13.98 9.08
CA ARG A 208 21.27 12.83 9.96
C ARG A 208 21.09 13.22 11.42
N CYS A 209 20.45 12.36 12.20
CA CYS A 209 20.28 12.57 13.63
C CYS A 209 21.64 12.50 14.37
N ALA A 210 21.74 13.19 15.50
CA ALA A 210 22.84 13.06 16.44
C ALA A 210 22.78 11.71 17.19
N ALA A 211 23.87 11.35 17.87
CA ALA A 211 23.87 10.22 18.80
C ALA A 211 22.80 10.43 19.89
N PRO A 212 22.09 9.38 20.32
CA PRO A 212 22.25 7.96 19.95
C PRO A 212 21.40 7.49 18.74
N MET A 213 20.77 8.41 17.99
CA MET A 213 19.94 8.10 16.83
C MET A 213 20.69 8.22 15.48
N ASN A 214 22.02 8.15 15.45
CA ASN A 214 22.85 8.47 14.28
C ASN A 214 22.62 7.62 13.02
N GLU A 215 21.89 6.50 13.12
CA GLU A 215 21.44 5.70 11.97
C GLU A 215 20.15 6.22 11.31
N TRP A 216 19.52 7.22 11.93
CA TRP A 216 18.28 7.83 11.47
C TRP A 216 18.54 9.16 10.77
N TYR A 217 17.69 9.51 9.81
CA TYR A 217 17.82 10.77 9.08
C TYR A 217 16.46 11.32 8.64
N MET A 218 16.38 12.64 8.49
CA MET A 218 15.22 13.30 7.91
C MET A 218 15.15 13.04 6.41
N ARG A 219 14.00 12.54 5.95
CA ARG A 219 13.68 12.49 4.53
C ARG A 219 12.24 12.92 4.32
N GLY A 220 12.06 14.08 3.70
CA GLY A 220 10.75 14.74 3.64
C GLY A 220 10.31 15.27 5.01
N SER A 221 9.01 15.54 5.15
CA SER A 221 8.48 16.33 6.27
C SER A 221 7.69 15.52 7.29
N GLU A 222 7.58 14.20 7.16
CA GLU A 222 6.69 13.41 8.03
C GLU A 222 7.42 12.42 8.92
N HIS A 223 8.44 11.76 8.39
CA HIS A 223 9.06 10.61 9.03
C HIS A 223 10.57 10.77 9.10
N LEU A 224 11.16 10.30 10.19
CA LEU A 224 12.56 9.93 10.20
C LEU A 224 12.67 8.57 9.55
N HIS A 225 13.70 8.39 8.74
CA HIS A 225 14.01 7.13 8.10
C HIS A 225 15.16 6.49 8.85
N GLY A 226 14.95 5.25 9.26
CA GLY A 226 15.96 4.42 9.92
C GLY A 226 16.68 3.51 8.93
N PRO A 227 17.61 2.68 9.44
CA PRO A 227 18.29 1.68 8.65
C PRO A 227 17.33 0.56 8.23
N ILE A 228 17.55 0.01 7.03
CA ILE A 228 16.97 -1.28 6.65
C ILE A 228 17.83 -2.36 7.29
N ARG A 229 17.31 -3.10 8.26
CA ARG A 229 18.06 -4.13 8.99
C ARG A 229 17.15 -5.20 9.54
N THR A 230 17.69 -6.39 9.75
CA THR A 230 17.00 -7.46 10.48
C THR A 230 17.24 -7.34 11.98
N ASN A 231 16.54 -8.17 12.75
CA ASN A 231 16.67 -8.25 14.20
C ASN A 231 18.11 -8.61 14.61
N ILE A 232 18.47 -8.35 15.87
CA ILE A 232 19.85 -8.50 16.34
C ILE A 232 20.42 -9.91 16.17
N GLY A 233 19.58 -10.95 16.34
CA GLY A 233 20.00 -12.34 16.18
C GLY A 233 20.27 -12.75 14.74
N THR A 234 19.83 -11.96 13.76
CA THR A 234 19.99 -12.28 12.32
C THR A 234 20.72 -11.22 11.53
N ARG A 235 21.11 -10.10 12.15
CA ARG A 235 21.74 -8.96 11.46
C ARG A 235 23.06 -9.31 10.77
N ALA A 236 23.83 -10.22 11.35
CA ALA A 236 25.08 -10.67 10.73
C ALA A 236 24.82 -11.57 9.49
N ALA A 237 23.73 -12.36 9.51
CA ALA A 237 23.34 -13.26 8.42
C ALA A 237 22.57 -12.57 7.29
N TRP A 238 22.03 -11.36 7.50
CA TRP A 238 21.27 -10.61 6.50
C TRP A 238 21.78 -9.18 6.41
N ARG A 239 22.64 -8.91 5.42
CA ARG A 239 23.34 -7.62 5.30
C ARG A 239 22.86 -6.83 4.09
N ALA A 240 22.67 -5.54 4.29
CA ALA A 240 22.52 -4.60 3.19
C ALA A 240 23.88 -4.40 2.51
N ALA A 241 23.92 -4.47 1.18
CA ALA A 241 25.12 -4.10 0.43
C ALA A 241 25.21 -2.57 0.31
N GLY A 242 25.84 -1.90 1.27
CA GLY A 242 25.93 -0.43 1.31
C GLY A 242 24.56 0.23 1.51
N SER A 243 24.19 1.17 0.62
CA SER A 243 22.86 1.80 0.61
C SER A 243 21.78 0.97 -0.10
N SER A 244 22.09 -0.29 -0.44
CA SER A 244 21.19 -1.17 -1.17
C SER A 244 19.89 -1.41 -0.41
N TYR A 245 18.80 -1.44 -1.17
CA TYR A 245 17.49 -1.88 -0.70
C TYR A 245 17.47 -3.38 -0.36
N ASN A 246 18.35 -4.18 -0.98
CA ASN A 246 18.42 -5.62 -0.79
C ASN A 246 19.05 -5.99 0.55
N LEU A 247 18.55 -7.05 1.20
CA LEU A 247 19.24 -7.73 2.29
C LEU A 247 19.72 -9.10 1.79
N TYR A 248 21.02 -9.24 1.59
CA TYR A 248 21.63 -10.48 1.12
C TYR A 248 21.91 -11.42 2.27
N TYR A 249 21.67 -12.70 2.06
CA TYR A 249 22.11 -13.73 3.00
C TYR A 249 23.64 -13.89 2.96
N THR A 250 24.25 -14.01 4.13
CA THR A 250 25.69 -14.18 4.33
C THR A 250 25.96 -15.42 5.20
N ASP A 251 26.85 -16.29 4.71
CA ASP A 251 27.18 -17.55 5.37
C ASP A 251 27.96 -17.37 6.68
N GLY A 252 28.01 -18.43 7.48
CA GLY A 252 28.90 -18.54 8.65
C GLY A 252 28.41 -17.82 9.91
N HIS A 253 27.24 -17.18 9.86
CA HIS A 253 26.66 -16.48 11.01
C HIS A 253 25.55 -17.26 11.73
N LEU A 254 24.93 -18.21 11.03
CA LEU A 254 23.96 -19.16 11.56
C LEU A 254 24.24 -20.54 10.95
N PRO A 255 23.78 -21.65 11.57
CA PRO A 255 24.12 -23.01 11.14
C PRO A 255 23.77 -23.30 9.67
N ASP A 256 22.63 -22.80 9.20
CA ASP A 256 22.14 -22.97 7.85
C ASP A 256 21.19 -21.83 7.44
N VAL A 257 20.81 -21.81 6.15
CA VAL A 257 19.98 -20.75 5.57
C VAL A 257 18.57 -20.79 6.15
N GLU A 258 18.05 -21.98 6.38
CA GLU A 258 16.72 -22.23 6.92
C GLU A 258 16.60 -21.61 8.32
N THR A 259 17.58 -21.83 9.18
CA THR A 259 17.71 -21.23 10.51
C THR A 259 17.78 -19.70 10.41
N ALA A 260 18.50 -19.17 9.42
CA ALA A 260 18.56 -17.72 9.19
C ALA A 260 17.22 -17.12 8.75
N ILE A 261 16.42 -17.85 7.97
CA ILE A 261 15.06 -17.45 7.59
C ILE A 261 14.13 -17.50 8.81
N GLU A 262 14.16 -18.59 9.57
CA GLU A 262 13.28 -18.79 10.73
C GLU A 262 13.55 -17.77 11.84
N ALA A 263 14.83 -17.45 12.08
CA ALA A 263 15.24 -16.48 13.09
C ALA A 263 14.81 -15.03 12.74
N LEU A 264 14.40 -14.74 11.49
CA LEU A 264 13.73 -13.47 11.16
C LEU A 264 12.41 -13.33 11.92
N PHE A 265 11.79 -14.44 12.35
CA PHE A 265 10.48 -14.47 12.98
C PHE A 265 10.52 -14.49 14.51
N THR A 266 11.68 -14.19 15.09
CA THR A 266 11.83 -13.99 16.54
C THR A 266 11.22 -12.65 16.94
N PRO A 267 10.17 -12.63 17.77
CA PRO A 267 9.52 -11.39 18.20
C PRO A 267 10.40 -10.61 19.20
N SER A 268 10.16 -9.31 19.30
CA SER A 268 10.81 -8.47 20.32
C SER A 268 9.89 -7.38 20.86
N ALA A 269 9.93 -7.19 22.18
CA ALA A 269 9.25 -6.09 22.86
C ALA A 269 9.86 -4.72 22.52
N ASP A 270 11.16 -4.66 22.19
CA ASP A 270 11.85 -3.42 21.84
C ASP A 270 11.77 -3.17 20.33
N TYR A 271 11.16 -2.05 19.93
CA TYR A 271 11.06 -1.62 18.53
C TYR A 271 12.40 -1.68 17.79
N LEU A 272 13.50 -1.27 18.43
CA LEU A 272 14.82 -1.18 17.77
C LEU A 272 15.47 -2.55 17.53
N GLN A 273 15.02 -3.59 18.23
CA GLN A 273 15.51 -4.96 18.10
C GLN A 273 14.69 -5.81 17.12
N ARG A 274 13.58 -5.26 16.58
CA ARG A 274 12.77 -5.89 15.54
C ARG A 274 13.46 -5.83 14.18
N ASN A 275 12.90 -6.54 13.20
CA ASN A 275 13.29 -6.37 11.81
C ASN A 275 12.71 -5.04 11.28
N LEU A 276 13.58 -4.09 10.95
CA LEU A 276 13.21 -2.80 10.38
C LEU A 276 13.27 -2.87 8.85
N ILE A 277 12.20 -3.33 8.21
CA ILE A 277 12.17 -3.63 6.77
C ILE A 277 10.85 -3.20 6.12
N PHE A 278 10.82 -3.05 4.78
CA PHE A 278 9.65 -2.58 4.04
C PHE A 278 8.67 -3.72 3.71
N CYS A 279 7.45 -3.35 3.29
CA CYS A 279 6.34 -4.28 3.02
C CYS A 279 6.67 -5.43 2.06
N ASP A 280 7.46 -5.17 1.03
CA ASP A 280 7.93 -6.19 0.09
C ASP A 280 8.95 -7.15 0.70
N HIS A 281 9.91 -6.66 1.49
CA HIS A 281 10.82 -7.50 2.26
C HIS A 281 10.07 -8.42 3.23
N VAL A 282 9.07 -7.88 3.93
CA VAL A 282 8.24 -8.67 4.85
C VAL A 282 7.51 -9.77 4.08
N ILE A 283 6.83 -9.45 2.99
CA ILE A 283 6.11 -10.47 2.20
C ILE A 283 7.05 -11.52 1.64
N HIS A 284 8.24 -11.11 1.19
CA HIS A 284 9.22 -12.07 0.73
C HIS A 284 9.68 -12.99 1.89
N ALA A 285 9.99 -12.44 3.07
CA ALA A 285 10.32 -13.24 4.25
C ALA A 285 9.20 -14.22 4.63
N LEU A 286 7.92 -13.79 4.55
CA LEU A 286 6.75 -14.65 4.80
C LEU A 286 6.66 -15.84 3.84
N HIS A 287 7.03 -15.63 2.58
CA HIS A 287 7.05 -16.68 1.56
C HIS A 287 8.21 -17.66 1.76
N LEU A 288 9.38 -17.16 2.14
CA LEU A 288 10.54 -17.99 2.48
C LEU A 288 10.27 -18.85 3.72
N GLU A 289 9.74 -18.25 4.79
CA GLU A 289 9.43 -19.00 6.02
C GLU A 289 8.35 -20.04 5.80
N ALA A 290 7.31 -19.73 5.01
CA ALA A 290 6.29 -20.72 4.66
C ALA A 290 6.86 -21.92 3.90
N LEU A 291 7.87 -21.70 3.04
CA LEU A 291 8.59 -22.78 2.33
C LEU A 291 9.40 -23.64 3.30
N VAL A 292 10.22 -23.02 4.14
CA VAL A 292 11.05 -23.72 5.14
C VAL A 292 10.17 -24.50 6.13
N PHE A 293 9.14 -23.86 6.68
CA PHE A 293 8.15 -24.46 7.56
C PHE A 293 7.52 -25.71 6.94
N SER A 294 7.02 -25.58 5.70
CA SER A 294 6.36 -26.69 5.02
C SER A 294 7.32 -27.86 4.80
N ARG A 295 8.59 -27.63 4.46
CA ARG A 295 9.60 -28.67 4.23
C ARG A 295 10.01 -29.34 5.53
N ARG A 296 10.30 -28.57 6.58
CA ARG A 296 10.66 -29.10 7.91
C ARG A 296 9.56 -30.01 8.46
N LYS A 297 8.30 -29.59 8.38
CA LYS A 297 7.15 -30.40 8.81
C LYS A 297 7.06 -31.78 8.13
N ARG A 298 7.70 -31.97 6.97
CA ARG A 298 7.79 -33.26 6.26
C ARG A 298 9.11 -34.00 6.51
N GLY A 299 9.88 -33.59 7.51
CA GLY A 299 11.14 -34.24 7.86
C GLY A 299 12.26 -33.99 6.85
N VAL A 300 12.16 -32.96 6.01
CA VAL A 300 13.28 -32.58 5.13
C VAL A 300 14.41 -32.06 6.02
N ALA A 301 15.60 -32.66 5.88
CA ALA A 301 16.77 -32.33 6.67
C ALA A 301 17.21 -30.87 6.48
N PRO A 302 17.73 -30.21 7.54
CA PRO A 302 18.36 -28.88 7.41
C PRO A 302 19.50 -28.87 6.39
N GLY A 303 19.75 -27.70 5.78
CA GLY A 303 20.81 -27.51 4.79
C GLY A 303 20.41 -27.82 3.34
N TRP A 304 19.19 -28.30 3.09
CA TRP A 304 18.68 -28.54 1.73
C TRP A 304 18.69 -27.26 0.88
N LEU A 305 18.39 -26.11 1.50
CA LEU A 305 18.36 -24.84 0.79
C LEU A 305 19.78 -24.33 0.48
N GLY A 306 20.74 -24.67 1.35
CA GLY A 306 22.17 -24.46 1.09
C GLY A 306 22.65 -25.27 -0.12
N ALA A 307 22.24 -26.55 -0.21
CA ALA A 307 22.55 -27.40 -1.36
C ALA A 307 21.94 -26.86 -2.66
N ASP A 308 20.67 -26.45 -2.63
CA ASP A 308 19.98 -25.82 -3.77
C ASP A 308 20.69 -24.55 -4.26
N ARG A 309 21.24 -23.78 -3.33
CA ARG A 309 21.96 -22.53 -3.63
C ARG A 309 23.27 -22.75 -4.38
N ALA A 310 23.92 -23.91 -4.22
CA ALA A 310 25.26 -24.15 -4.76
C ALA A 310 25.35 -23.96 -6.30
N GLY A 311 24.26 -24.21 -7.03
CA GLY A 311 24.17 -23.99 -8.49
C GLY A 311 23.51 -22.67 -8.92
N LYS A 312 23.35 -21.70 -8.01
CA LYS A 312 22.56 -20.48 -8.24
C LYS A 312 23.45 -19.23 -8.22
N PRO A 313 23.04 -18.12 -8.87
CA PRO A 313 23.84 -16.90 -8.90
C PRO A 313 24.05 -16.30 -7.50
N ALA A 314 25.12 -15.51 -7.34
CA ALA A 314 25.36 -14.76 -6.11
C ALA A 314 24.14 -13.89 -5.75
N GLY A 315 23.77 -13.89 -4.46
CA GLY A 315 22.57 -13.20 -3.99
C GLY A 315 21.24 -13.83 -4.42
N TRP A 316 21.24 -15.09 -4.84
CA TRP A 316 20.00 -15.86 -5.07
C TRP A 316 19.13 -15.93 -3.82
N ILE A 317 19.73 -15.97 -2.63
CA ILE A 317 19.04 -15.84 -1.34
C ILE A 317 19.20 -14.41 -0.83
N ARG A 318 18.08 -13.69 -0.79
CA ARG A 318 18.00 -12.30 -0.32
C ARG A 318 16.56 -11.95 0.04
N LEU A 319 16.37 -10.90 0.83
CA LEU A 319 15.08 -10.21 0.95
C LEU A 319 15.08 -9.02 -0.03
N TYR A 320 14.05 -8.96 -0.88
CA TYR A 320 13.92 -7.96 -1.94
C TYR A 320 12.47 -7.87 -2.45
N ALA A 321 12.21 -6.91 -3.34
CA ALA A 321 10.94 -6.73 -4.04
C ALA A 321 10.66 -7.86 -5.05
N PRO A 322 9.70 -8.78 -4.78
CA PRO A 322 9.54 -10.00 -5.57
C PRO A 322 9.13 -9.78 -7.04
N PHE A 323 8.41 -8.68 -7.31
CA PHE A 323 7.93 -8.29 -8.64
C PHE A 323 8.92 -7.50 -9.50
N VAL A 324 10.12 -7.25 -8.98
CA VAL A 324 11.19 -6.61 -9.76
C VAL A 324 11.95 -7.67 -10.53
N ASP A 325 12.43 -7.30 -11.71
CA ASP A 325 13.19 -8.20 -12.54
C ASP A 325 14.44 -8.73 -11.81
N GLY A 326 14.61 -10.05 -11.78
CA GLY A 326 15.72 -10.70 -11.09
C GLY A 326 15.50 -12.18 -10.84
N ARG A 327 16.59 -12.95 -10.94
CA ARG A 327 16.60 -14.40 -10.64
C ARG A 327 17.11 -14.61 -9.21
N PHE A 328 16.18 -14.66 -8.26
CA PHE A 328 16.42 -14.98 -6.86
C PHE A 328 15.25 -15.80 -6.34
N LEU A 329 15.46 -16.58 -5.27
CA LEU A 329 14.40 -17.39 -4.67
C LEU A 329 13.21 -16.49 -4.32
N GLY A 330 12.02 -16.79 -4.83
CA GLY A 330 10.83 -15.95 -4.63
C GLY A 330 10.67 -14.77 -5.59
N GLY A 331 11.63 -14.52 -6.48
CA GLY A 331 11.50 -13.53 -7.56
C GLY A 331 10.74 -14.08 -8.78
N VAL A 332 10.16 -13.18 -9.60
CA VAL A 332 9.35 -13.56 -10.78
C VAL A 332 10.08 -14.44 -11.81
N LYS A 333 11.42 -14.41 -11.87
CA LYS A 333 12.23 -15.25 -12.79
C LYS A 333 12.73 -16.56 -12.17
N GLU A 334 12.35 -16.92 -10.95
CA GLU A 334 12.70 -18.20 -10.32
C GLU A 334 11.44 -19.00 -9.93
N PRO A 335 10.82 -19.70 -10.89
CA PRO A 335 9.52 -20.34 -10.70
C PRO A 335 9.59 -21.67 -9.94
N ALA A 336 10.75 -22.06 -9.41
CA ALA A 336 10.94 -23.35 -8.75
C ALA A 336 9.94 -23.51 -7.60
N TYR A 337 9.98 -22.61 -6.63
CA TYR A 337 9.17 -22.72 -5.41
C TYR A 337 7.92 -21.84 -5.40
N PHE A 338 7.83 -20.89 -6.32
CA PHE A 338 6.78 -19.87 -6.38
C PHE A 338 6.28 -19.72 -7.80
N GLU A 339 5.01 -19.36 -7.93
CA GLU A 339 4.39 -19.07 -9.21
C GLU A 339 4.19 -17.56 -9.32
N SER A 340 4.68 -16.98 -10.41
CA SER A 340 4.39 -15.61 -10.81
C SER A 340 3.52 -15.66 -12.06
N SER A 341 2.25 -15.29 -11.93
CA SER A 341 1.31 -15.30 -13.04
C SER A 341 0.26 -14.20 -12.88
N PRO A 342 -0.24 -13.62 -13.99
CA PRO A 342 -1.45 -12.82 -13.94
C PRO A 342 -2.64 -13.75 -13.70
N VAL A 343 -3.47 -13.43 -12.70
CA VAL A 343 -4.71 -14.16 -12.40
C VAL A 343 -5.90 -13.21 -12.38
N ARG A 344 -7.10 -13.71 -12.68
CA ARG A 344 -8.29 -12.87 -12.53
C ARG A 344 -8.49 -12.49 -11.06
N GLU A 345 -8.97 -11.29 -10.78
CA GLU A 345 -9.30 -10.82 -9.43
C GLU A 345 -10.22 -11.81 -8.71
N ALA A 346 -11.21 -12.32 -9.45
CA ALA A 346 -12.16 -13.28 -8.92
C ALA A 346 -11.55 -14.65 -8.62
N ASP A 347 -10.32 -14.90 -9.08
CA ASP A 347 -9.54 -16.13 -8.86
C ASP A 347 -8.42 -15.98 -7.83
N LEU A 348 -8.24 -14.79 -7.24
CA LEU A 348 -7.34 -14.54 -6.11
C LEU A 348 -7.63 -15.46 -4.92
N GLN A 349 -6.58 -15.90 -4.23
CA GLN A 349 -6.65 -16.93 -3.19
C GLN A 349 -5.86 -16.52 -1.94
N PRO A 350 -6.19 -17.06 -0.75
CA PRO A 350 -5.40 -16.78 0.44
C PRO A 350 -3.93 -17.16 0.23
N GLY A 351 -3.03 -16.29 0.67
CA GLY A 351 -1.58 -16.42 0.47
C GLY A 351 -1.05 -15.81 -0.84
N ASP A 352 -1.89 -15.31 -1.73
CA ASP A 352 -1.46 -14.57 -2.92
C ASP A 352 -0.86 -13.22 -2.50
N HIS A 353 0.36 -12.93 -2.95
CA HIS A 353 0.95 -11.59 -2.88
C HIS A 353 0.45 -10.75 -4.06
N VAL A 354 -0.17 -9.63 -3.74
CA VAL A 354 -0.64 -8.62 -4.69
C VAL A 354 0.02 -7.27 -4.40
N ILE A 355 0.17 -6.44 -5.44
CA ILE A 355 0.50 -5.02 -5.27
C ILE A 355 -0.76 -4.20 -5.50
N VAL A 356 -1.10 -3.39 -4.51
CA VAL A 356 -2.13 -2.37 -4.64
C VAL A 356 -1.46 -1.05 -4.94
N TYR A 357 -1.65 -0.50 -6.13
CA TYR A 357 -1.11 0.80 -6.49
C TYR A 357 -2.02 1.94 -6.04
N ASN A 358 -1.42 3.06 -5.65
CA ASN A 358 -2.15 4.31 -5.49
C ASN A 358 -2.30 5.00 -6.84
N HIS A 359 -3.06 6.08 -6.86
CA HIS A 359 -3.13 7.00 -7.99
C HIS A 359 -1.69 7.33 -8.46
N PRO A 360 -1.35 7.30 -9.76
CA PRO A 360 0.02 7.56 -10.23
C PRO A 360 0.52 8.93 -9.80
N ALA A 361 -0.39 9.92 -9.78
CA ALA A 361 -0.14 11.23 -9.18
C ALA A 361 0.37 11.23 -7.73
N TYR A 362 0.11 10.19 -6.94
CA TYR A 362 0.69 10.09 -5.62
C TYR A 362 2.22 10.10 -5.67
N GLN A 363 2.84 9.31 -6.55
CA GLN A 363 4.30 9.19 -6.61
C GLN A 363 4.99 10.54 -6.80
N HIS A 364 4.31 11.47 -7.44
CA HIS A 364 4.88 12.74 -7.82
C HIS A 364 4.32 13.94 -7.06
N ALA A 365 3.11 13.84 -6.49
CA ALA A 365 2.57 14.82 -5.56
C ALA A 365 3.11 14.64 -4.14
N THR A 366 3.86 13.56 -3.88
CA THR A 366 4.39 13.22 -2.56
C THR A 366 5.91 13.13 -2.60
N VAL A 367 6.54 13.48 -1.48
CA VAL A 367 7.99 13.55 -1.39
C VAL A 367 8.41 12.61 -0.30
N ALA A 368 9.10 11.54 -0.72
CA ALA A 368 9.28 10.36 0.10
C ALA A 368 7.94 9.76 0.60
N GLY A 369 6.84 10.03 -0.10
CA GLY A 369 5.54 9.48 0.22
C GLY A 369 5.56 7.96 0.10
N VAL A 370 5.04 7.32 1.14
CA VAL A 370 5.24 5.87 1.33
C VAL A 370 4.12 5.04 0.73
N TRP A 371 3.01 5.68 0.40
CA TRP A 371 1.78 5.06 -0.06
C TRP A 371 1.60 5.13 -1.57
N ARG A 372 2.70 5.12 -2.36
CA ARG A 372 2.60 5.01 -3.83
C ARG A 372 2.00 3.67 -4.25
N LEU A 373 2.22 2.66 -3.41
CA LEU A 373 1.68 1.32 -3.52
C LEU A 373 1.69 0.69 -2.12
N GLU A 374 0.99 -0.42 -1.98
CA GLU A 374 1.03 -1.32 -0.84
C GLU A 374 1.23 -2.75 -1.34
N ASN A 375 2.28 -3.41 -0.87
CA ASN A 375 2.42 -4.85 -1.03
C ASN A 375 1.53 -5.54 0.00
N ALA A 376 0.63 -6.42 -0.43
CA ALA A 376 -0.35 -7.06 0.44
C ALA A 376 -0.46 -8.56 0.19
N ILE A 377 -0.81 -9.31 1.23
CA ILE A 377 -1.25 -10.70 1.13
C ILE A 377 -2.78 -10.73 1.09
N VAL A 378 -3.34 -11.54 0.20
CA VAL A 378 -4.75 -11.91 0.27
C VAL A 378 -4.94 -12.78 1.51
N VAL A 379 -5.70 -12.29 2.47
CA VAL A 379 -5.95 -12.98 3.75
C VAL A 379 -7.34 -13.62 3.80
N GLN A 380 -8.17 -13.39 2.78
CA GLN A 380 -9.48 -14.02 2.61
C GLN A 380 -9.95 -13.79 1.17
N SER A 381 -10.50 -14.80 0.50
CA SER A 381 -11.15 -14.62 -0.81
C SER A 381 -12.67 -14.91 -0.79
N HIS A 382 -13.18 -15.52 0.29
CA HIS A 382 -14.61 -15.79 0.49
C HIS A 382 -15.02 -15.55 1.96
N PRO A 383 -16.19 -14.96 2.26
CA PRO A 383 -17.26 -14.50 1.35
C PRO A 383 -16.92 -13.21 0.58
N SER A 384 -15.86 -12.52 1.00
CA SER A 384 -15.38 -11.29 0.36
C SER A 384 -13.86 -11.33 0.24
N LEU A 385 -13.31 -10.78 -0.83
CA LEU A 385 -11.87 -10.53 -0.98
C LEU A 385 -11.39 -9.54 0.08
N ARG A 386 -10.39 -9.95 0.86
CA ARG A 386 -9.71 -9.12 1.85
C ARG A 386 -8.20 -9.30 1.74
N MET A 387 -7.49 -8.22 1.97
CA MET A 387 -6.04 -8.15 1.88
C MET A 387 -5.46 -7.34 3.03
N GLN A 388 -4.20 -7.61 3.34
CA GLN A 388 -3.46 -6.92 4.38
C GLN A 388 -2.01 -6.76 3.94
N GLY A 389 -1.50 -5.54 4.01
CA GLY A 389 -0.09 -5.25 3.89
C GLY A 389 0.57 -4.95 5.24
N HIS A 390 1.88 -4.75 5.22
CA HIS A 390 2.68 -4.55 6.42
C HIS A 390 2.22 -3.32 7.21
N GLY A 391 2.00 -3.43 8.52
CA GLY A 391 1.57 -2.30 9.35
C GLY A 391 0.15 -1.79 9.03
N SER A 392 -0.59 -2.48 8.19
CA SER A 392 -1.95 -2.13 7.79
C SER A 392 -2.99 -3.03 8.50
N ARG A 393 -4.24 -2.56 8.57
CA ARG A 393 -5.36 -3.41 8.99
C ARG A 393 -5.83 -4.26 7.81
N VAL A 394 -6.66 -5.26 8.09
CA VAL A 394 -7.34 -5.99 7.02
C VAL A 394 -8.33 -5.07 6.31
N TYR A 395 -8.24 -5.02 4.99
CA TYR A 395 -9.10 -4.23 4.12
C TYR A 395 -9.85 -5.13 3.14
N ASP A 396 -11.10 -4.79 2.87
CA ASP A 396 -11.72 -5.15 1.60
C ASP A 396 -11.21 -4.22 0.49
N LYS A 397 -11.51 -4.54 -0.77
CA LYS A 397 -11.08 -3.72 -1.92
C LYS A 397 -11.53 -2.24 -1.79
N PRO A 398 -12.81 -1.93 -1.51
CA PRO A 398 -13.23 -0.53 -1.33
C PRO A 398 -12.57 0.16 -0.13
N GLY A 399 -12.28 -0.56 0.95
CA GLY A 399 -11.62 -0.04 2.14
C GLY A 399 -10.15 0.30 1.90
N MET A 400 -9.43 -0.56 1.17
CA MET A 400 -8.04 -0.30 0.77
C MET A 400 -7.98 0.94 -0.12
N TRP A 401 -8.82 0.98 -1.15
CA TRP A 401 -8.95 2.12 -2.07
C TRP A 401 -9.25 3.44 -1.35
N ARG A 402 -10.29 3.48 -0.50
CA ARG A 402 -10.62 4.67 0.29
C ARG A 402 -9.48 5.12 1.20
N THR A 403 -8.72 4.18 1.75
CA THR A 403 -7.57 4.49 2.60
C THR A 403 -6.46 5.14 1.79
N MET A 404 -6.11 4.58 0.64
CA MET A 404 -5.05 5.10 -0.24
C MET A 404 -5.41 6.45 -0.84
N ILE A 405 -6.66 6.65 -1.27
CA ILE A 405 -7.16 7.97 -1.68
C ILE A 405 -7.16 8.96 -0.50
N GLY A 406 -7.58 8.53 0.69
CA GLY A 406 -7.55 9.37 1.88
C GLY A 406 -6.13 9.86 2.20
N LEU A 407 -5.13 9.00 2.02
CA LEU A 407 -3.71 9.35 2.16
C LEU A 407 -3.25 10.33 1.09
N PHE A 408 -3.61 10.08 -0.18
CA PHE A 408 -3.32 11.00 -1.28
C PHE A 408 -3.93 12.38 -1.05
N ASN A 409 -5.21 12.45 -0.68
CA ASN A 409 -5.91 13.70 -0.39
C ASN A 409 -5.29 14.46 0.79
N ARG A 410 -4.81 13.76 1.82
CA ARG A 410 -4.08 14.39 2.93
C ARG A 410 -2.77 15.00 2.44
N GLU A 411 -2.04 14.32 1.56
CA GLU A 411 -0.85 14.90 0.97
C GLU A 411 -1.19 16.12 0.11
N LEU A 412 -2.12 16.01 -0.83
CA LEU A 412 -2.55 17.12 -1.67
C LEU A 412 -2.99 18.33 -0.84
N THR A 413 -3.72 18.10 0.25
CA THR A 413 -4.16 19.17 1.16
C THR A 413 -2.97 19.87 1.81
N ARG A 414 -1.91 19.14 2.15
CA ARG A 414 -0.68 19.74 2.70
C ARG A 414 0.08 20.53 1.65
N ARG A 415 0.20 20.01 0.43
CA ARG A 415 0.81 20.73 -0.68
C ARG A 415 0.07 22.02 -1.01
N ARG A 416 -1.26 21.96 -1.00
CA ARG A 416 -2.10 23.17 -1.12
C ARG A 416 -1.83 24.16 0.01
N ALA A 417 -1.63 23.70 1.24
CA ALA A 417 -1.28 24.58 2.36
C ALA A 417 0.06 25.28 2.16
N ASP A 418 1.07 24.63 1.57
CA ASP A 418 2.35 25.28 1.25
C ASP A 418 2.19 26.50 0.32
N VAL A 419 1.07 26.59 -0.40
CA VAL A 419 0.78 27.63 -1.41
C VAL A 419 -0.27 28.62 -0.93
N ASP A 420 -1.43 28.10 -0.51
CA ASP A 420 -2.60 28.88 -0.09
C ASP A 420 -2.39 29.50 1.31
N GLY A 421 -1.41 29.01 2.08
CA GLY A 421 -1.19 29.36 3.47
C GLY A 421 -1.09 28.12 4.37
N LEU A 422 0.05 27.97 5.04
CA LEU A 422 0.28 27.01 6.11
C LEU A 422 -0.61 27.35 7.31
N ALA A 423 -0.78 28.64 7.56
CA ALA A 423 -1.65 29.21 8.58
C ALA A 423 -2.11 30.62 8.17
N VAL A 424 -3.31 31.01 8.60
CA VAL A 424 -3.84 32.37 8.43
C VAL A 424 -3.46 33.20 9.65
N VAL A 425 -2.84 34.35 9.42
CA VAL A 425 -2.48 35.31 10.47
C VAL A 425 -3.76 35.97 11.00
N ARG A 426 -3.90 35.98 12.33
CA ARG A 426 -5.03 36.56 13.07
C ARG A 426 -4.67 37.85 13.78
N GLY A 427 -3.39 37.99 14.13
CA GLY A 427 -2.82 39.19 14.72
C GLY A 427 -1.31 39.08 14.74
N ASP A 428 -0.66 40.16 15.11
CA ASP A 428 0.79 40.27 15.23
C ASP A 428 1.21 40.82 16.59
N ARG A 429 2.46 40.56 16.93
CA ARG A 429 3.22 41.12 18.04
C ARG A 429 4.67 41.28 17.57
N PRO A 430 5.55 41.94 18.34
CA PRO A 430 6.94 42.04 17.96
C PRO A 430 7.60 40.67 17.69
N ASN A 431 8.04 40.49 16.45
CA ASN A 431 8.63 39.30 15.81
C ASN A 431 7.76 38.04 15.92
N ARG A 432 6.44 38.21 16.04
CA ARG A 432 5.50 37.12 16.26
C ARG A 432 4.19 37.33 15.53
N VAL A 433 3.58 36.25 15.08
CA VAL A 433 2.20 36.26 14.55
C VAL A 433 1.35 35.24 15.28
N GLU A 434 0.13 35.64 15.64
CA GLU A 434 -0.92 34.72 16.06
C GLU A 434 -1.56 34.13 14.81
N VAL A 435 -1.75 32.82 14.78
CA VAL A 435 -2.31 32.14 13.61
C VAL A 435 -3.49 31.25 13.94
N ASP A 436 -4.32 30.97 12.94
CA ASP A 436 -5.47 30.09 13.10
C ASP A 436 -5.09 28.64 13.42
N SER A 437 -3.92 28.18 12.97
CA SER A 437 -3.41 26.83 13.22
C SER A 437 -1.90 26.76 13.12
N VAL A 438 -1.27 26.13 14.11
CA VAL A 438 0.17 25.82 14.07
C VAL A 438 0.44 24.39 13.59
N ALA A 439 -0.60 23.63 13.22
CA ALA A 439 -0.49 22.20 12.93
C ALA A 439 0.45 21.84 11.76
N ARG A 440 0.75 22.83 10.89
CA ARG A 440 1.62 22.67 9.72
C ARG A 440 2.95 23.41 9.85
N LEU A 441 3.17 24.10 10.96
CA LEU A 441 4.36 24.91 11.22
C LEU A 441 5.34 24.15 12.11
N ARG A 442 6.64 24.49 12.02
CA ARG A 442 7.71 23.85 12.79
C ARG A 442 8.81 24.85 13.09
N VAL A 443 9.45 24.73 14.24
CA VAL A 443 10.69 25.46 14.52
C VAL A 443 11.76 25.07 13.49
N GLY A 444 12.52 26.06 13.03
CA GLY A 444 13.51 25.95 11.95
C GLY A 444 12.94 26.07 10.53
N MET A 445 11.61 26.07 10.37
CA MET A 445 10.98 26.23 9.06
C MET A 445 11.18 27.64 8.51
N ARG A 446 11.67 27.76 7.27
CA ARG A 446 11.60 29.02 6.52
C ARG A 446 10.18 29.25 6.01
N VAL A 447 9.66 30.46 6.22
CA VAL A 447 8.32 30.92 5.84
C VAL A 447 8.38 32.33 5.24
N GLU A 448 7.39 32.67 4.44
CA GLU A 448 7.08 34.05 4.08
C GLU A 448 5.71 34.43 4.65
N ILE A 449 5.57 35.71 4.99
CA ILE A 449 4.30 36.33 5.35
C ILE A 449 3.81 37.06 4.11
N ALA A 450 2.68 36.62 3.56
CA ALA A 450 2.15 37.14 2.31
C ALA A 450 0.64 37.38 2.40
N ASP A 451 0.16 38.36 1.64
CA ASP A 451 -1.27 38.55 1.43
C ASP A 451 -1.80 37.43 0.54
N ARG A 452 -2.80 36.70 1.04
CA ARG A 452 -3.37 35.55 0.33
C ARG A 452 -4.10 35.92 -0.95
N ARG A 453 -4.66 37.13 -1.04
CA ARG A 453 -5.45 37.61 -2.17
C ARG A 453 -4.59 38.21 -3.26
N THR A 454 -3.62 39.05 -2.87
CA THR A 454 -2.77 39.80 -3.81
C THR A 454 -1.46 39.10 -4.11
N ASP A 455 -1.12 38.05 -3.35
CA ASP A 455 0.15 37.33 -3.42
C ASP A 455 1.38 38.17 -3.04
N VAL A 456 1.17 39.40 -2.54
CA VAL A 456 2.23 40.32 -2.11
C VAL A 456 2.93 39.76 -0.88
N VAL A 457 4.25 39.60 -0.97
CA VAL A 457 5.11 39.13 0.14
C VAL A 457 5.55 40.32 0.98
N LEU A 458 5.14 40.36 2.24
CA LEU A 458 5.51 41.41 3.21
C LEU A 458 6.83 41.10 3.92
N ALA A 459 7.10 39.82 4.16
CA ALA A 459 8.38 39.36 4.67
C ALA A 459 8.71 38.00 4.07
N ALA A 460 9.88 37.90 3.43
CA ALA A 460 10.37 36.67 2.82
C ALA A 460 11.40 35.95 3.72
N ASP A 461 11.49 34.63 3.54
CA ASP A 461 12.53 33.77 4.10
C ASP A 461 12.77 33.87 5.62
N ARG A 462 11.72 34.13 6.40
CA ARG A 462 11.79 34.14 7.86
C ARG A 462 11.91 32.73 8.42
N ARG A 463 12.86 32.48 9.31
CA ARG A 463 12.98 31.22 10.04
C ARG A 463 12.11 31.26 11.29
N ILE A 464 11.21 30.29 11.44
CA ILE A 464 10.46 30.10 12.69
C ILE A 464 11.44 29.71 13.80
N THR A 465 11.50 30.48 14.87
CA THR A 465 12.40 30.26 16.02
C THR A 465 11.70 29.62 17.20
N ALA A 466 10.39 29.84 17.36
CA ALA A 466 9.57 29.22 18.40
C ALA A 466 8.10 29.09 17.97
N ILE A 467 7.38 28.13 18.56
CA ILE A 467 5.94 27.97 18.38
C ILE A 467 5.32 27.73 19.77
N ASP A 468 4.42 28.63 20.18
CA ASP A 468 3.50 28.37 21.28
C ASP A 468 2.26 27.67 20.71
N HIS A 469 2.10 26.39 21.06
CA HIS A 469 0.97 25.58 20.59
C HIS A 469 -0.36 25.95 21.27
N ALA A 470 -0.34 26.44 22.51
CA ALA A 470 -1.53 26.79 23.26
C ALA A 470 -2.10 28.12 22.76
N GLY A 471 -1.24 29.14 22.66
CA GLY A 471 -1.59 30.46 22.13
C GLY A 471 -1.59 30.57 20.61
N ARG A 472 -1.17 29.51 19.88
CA ARG A 472 -0.98 29.51 18.42
C ARG A 472 -0.11 30.67 17.93
N LEU A 473 0.91 31.01 18.72
CA LEU A 473 1.83 32.10 18.45
C LEU A 473 3.09 31.55 17.78
N VAL A 474 3.49 32.17 16.68
CA VAL A 474 4.66 31.77 15.89
C VAL A 474 5.67 32.88 15.97
N THR A 475 6.83 32.59 16.55
CA THR A 475 7.98 33.51 16.58
C THR A 475 8.89 33.22 15.40
N TYR A 476 9.35 34.26 14.73
CA TYR A 476 10.26 34.16 13.59
C TYR A 476 11.44 35.13 13.71
N ASP A 477 12.48 34.94 12.91
CA ASP A 477 13.63 35.85 12.86
C ASP A 477 13.38 37.09 11.97
N GLY A 478 14.11 38.17 12.24
CA GLY A 478 13.97 39.42 11.50
C GLY A 478 12.75 40.25 11.89
N ALA A 479 12.58 41.40 11.22
CA ALA A 479 11.65 42.46 11.64
C ALA A 479 10.16 42.08 11.64
N ASP A 480 9.42 42.76 12.52
CA ASP A 480 7.96 42.76 12.67
C ASP A 480 7.23 42.96 11.35
N VAL A 481 6.06 42.33 11.23
CA VAL A 481 5.14 42.52 10.10
C VAL A 481 3.77 42.86 10.67
N ALA A 482 3.28 44.06 10.34
CA ALA A 482 1.95 44.51 10.71
C ALA A 482 0.89 43.55 10.16
N ALA A 483 0.08 42.94 11.02
CA ALA A 483 -0.95 42.02 10.56
C ALA A 483 -2.08 42.77 9.86
N THR A 484 -2.39 42.38 8.63
CA THR A 484 -3.60 42.79 7.93
C THR A 484 -4.54 41.59 7.71
N PRO A 485 -5.87 41.81 7.61
CA PRO A 485 -6.79 40.71 7.33
C PRO A 485 -6.45 40.01 6.02
N GLY A 486 -6.20 38.70 6.09
CA GLY A 486 -5.92 37.88 4.90
C GLY A 486 -4.45 37.53 4.69
N LEU A 487 -3.55 37.93 5.60
CA LEU A 487 -2.17 37.45 5.59
C LEU A 487 -2.11 35.96 5.93
N VAL A 488 -1.14 35.28 5.30
CA VAL A 488 -0.82 33.87 5.55
C VAL A 488 0.66 33.69 5.78
N LEU A 489 1.00 32.76 6.68
CA LEU A 489 2.31 32.13 6.68
C LEU A 489 2.32 31.06 5.61
N ARG A 490 3.29 31.07 4.70
CA ARG A 490 3.48 29.99 3.72
C ARG A 490 4.95 29.73 3.45
N ARG A 491 5.28 28.70 2.67
CA ARG A 491 6.68 28.45 2.30
C ARG A 491 7.19 29.56 1.37
N PRO A 492 8.45 30.03 1.52
CA PRO A 492 9.01 31.04 0.63
C PRO A 492 8.91 30.57 -0.81
N ARG A 493 8.45 31.45 -1.70
CA ARG A 493 8.50 31.21 -3.14
C ARG A 493 9.80 31.80 -3.68
N ALA A 494 10.39 31.17 -4.70
CA ALA A 494 11.48 31.82 -5.41
C ALA A 494 10.92 33.09 -6.05
N THR A 495 11.38 34.25 -5.58
CA THR A 495 10.86 35.57 -5.94
C THR A 495 11.29 36.04 -7.33
N ALA A 496 12.16 35.31 -8.02
CA ALA A 496 12.66 35.74 -9.31
C ALA A 496 11.75 35.26 -10.45
N GLY A 497 11.00 36.22 -11.02
CA GLY A 497 10.85 36.37 -12.47
C GLY A 497 9.45 36.20 -13.08
N GLY A 498 9.38 36.52 -14.38
CA GLY A 498 8.16 36.75 -15.15
C GLY A 498 7.27 35.51 -15.29
N VAL A 499 6.01 35.73 -15.67
CA VAL A 499 5.09 34.65 -16.02
C VAL A 499 5.22 34.39 -17.51
N THR A 500 5.56 33.16 -17.90
CA THR A 500 5.53 32.73 -19.30
C THR A 500 4.21 32.00 -19.57
N SER A 501 3.55 32.32 -20.68
CA SER A 501 2.34 31.63 -21.13
C SER A 501 2.72 30.51 -22.10
N ILE A 502 2.08 29.35 -21.95
CA ILE A 502 2.16 28.20 -22.83
C ILE A 502 0.74 27.94 -23.29
N ASP A 503 0.48 28.17 -24.57
CA ASP A 503 -0.81 27.83 -25.17
C ASP A 503 -0.84 26.35 -25.52
N VAL A 504 -1.81 25.64 -24.96
CA VAL A 504 -2.09 24.25 -25.26
C VAL A 504 -3.32 24.20 -26.16
N GLU A 505 -3.06 23.99 -27.45
CA GLU A 505 -4.09 23.71 -28.48
C GLU A 505 -5.16 24.80 -28.65
N GLY A 506 -4.96 26.02 -28.14
CA GLY A 506 -5.85 27.17 -28.33
C GLY A 506 -7.05 27.27 -27.37
N TRP A 507 -7.22 26.32 -26.45
CA TRP A 507 -8.35 26.30 -25.48
C TRP A 507 -7.91 26.43 -24.01
N VAL A 508 -6.62 26.18 -23.74
CA VAL A 508 -6.03 26.25 -22.40
C VAL A 508 -4.71 27.02 -22.49
N THR A 509 -4.62 28.13 -21.77
CA THR A 509 -3.36 28.84 -21.55
C THR A 509 -2.83 28.49 -20.17
N LEU A 510 -1.66 27.85 -20.15
CA LEU A 510 -0.89 27.53 -18.96
C LEU A 510 0.12 28.65 -18.71
N ARG A 511 -0.02 29.36 -17.60
CA ARG A 511 0.90 30.44 -17.22
C ARG A 511 1.83 29.94 -16.12
N ARG A 512 3.14 29.87 -16.34
CA ARG A 512 4.13 29.47 -15.31
C ARG A 512 5.00 30.64 -14.87
N ARG A 513 5.29 30.76 -13.58
CA ARG A 513 6.32 31.68 -13.07
C ARG A 513 7.73 31.15 -13.43
N THR A 514 8.63 32.03 -13.86
CA THR A 514 10.00 31.69 -14.30
C THR A 514 11.06 32.55 -13.61
N PRO A 515 12.23 32.00 -13.24
CA PRO A 515 12.57 30.59 -13.30
C PRO A 515 11.79 29.70 -12.31
N PRO A 516 11.49 28.45 -12.70
CA PRO A 516 11.04 27.42 -11.76
C PRO A 516 12.08 27.24 -10.64
N ALA A 517 11.63 27.19 -9.39
CA ALA A 517 12.50 26.88 -8.27
C ALA A 517 12.88 25.39 -8.29
N ALA A 518 14.07 25.04 -7.80
CA ALA A 518 14.30 23.66 -7.39
C ALA A 518 13.28 23.30 -6.31
N SER A 519 12.60 22.17 -6.46
CA SER A 519 11.67 21.70 -5.44
C SER A 519 12.47 21.44 -4.16
N ALA A 520 12.08 22.07 -3.04
CA ALA A 520 12.67 21.85 -1.70
C ALA A 520 12.55 20.40 -1.20
N TYR A 521 11.94 19.56 -2.00
CA TYR A 521 11.55 18.21 -1.70
C TYR A 521 12.38 17.15 -2.44
N ALA A 522 12.80 17.44 -3.67
CA ALA A 522 13.65 16.58 -4.48
C ALA A 522 14.45 17.46 -5.43
N PRO A 523 15.81 17.43 -5.41
CA PRO A 523 16.64 18.32 -6.21
C PRO A 523 16.39 18.25 -7.72
N ARG A 524 15.94 17.09 -8.22
CA ARG A 524 15.60 16.85 -9.63
C ARG A 524 14.22 17.36 -10.05
N HIS A 525 13.34 17.68 -9.10
CA HIS A 525 12.02 18.23 -9.43
C HIS A 525 12.11 19.75 -9.51
N ARG A 526 11.36 20.35 -10.44
CA ARG A 526 11.15 21.78 -10.53
C ARG A 526 9.77 22.12 -9.96
N ARG A 527 9.71 23.24 -9.24
CA ARG A 527 8.49 23.83 -8.69
C ARG A 527 8.22 25.11 -9.45
N ALA A 528 7.12 25.15 -10.18
CA ALA A 528 6.62 26.39 -10.79
C ALA A 528 5.20 26.66 -10.28
N ASP A 529 4.90 27.94 -10.06
CA ASP A 529 3.53 28.40 -9.85
C ASP A 529 2.86 28.41 -11.22
N TRP A 530 1.91 27.50 -11.44
CA TRP A 530 1.13 27.49 -12.67
C TRP A 530 -0.24 28.14 -12.43
N TYR A 531 -0.68 28.93 -13.39
CA TYR A 531 -2.02 29.50 -13.47
C TYR A 531 -2.66 28.83 -14.67
N LEU A 532 -3.71 28.06 -14.40
CA LEU A 532 -4.47 27.40 -15.46
C LEU A 532 -5.61 28.35 -15.82
N THR A 533 -5.55 28.91 -17.02
CA THR A 533 -6.63 29.71 -17.58
C THR A 533 -7.19 28.96 -18.78
N TRP A 534 -8.49 28.70 -18.79
CA TRP A 534 -9.20 28.12 -19.93
C TRP A 534 -10.41 29.00 -20.26
N ALA A 535 -10.90 28.89 -21.50
CA ALA A 535 -12.15 29.52 -21.89
C ALA A 535 -13.31 28.84 -21.14
N GLY A 536 -13.84 29.50 -20.12
CA GLY A 536 -15.02 29.01 -19.40
C GLY A 536 -16.23 28.99 -20.35
N ASP A 537 -17.02 27.93 -20.28
CA ASP A 537 -18.32 27.88 -20.95
C ASP A 537 -19.30 28.88 -20.29
N GLU A 538 -20.49 29.04 -20.86
CA GLU A 538 -21.50 29.98 -20.36
C GLU A 538 -21.92 29.68 -18.90
N GLU A 539 -21.83 28.41 -18.46
CA GLU A 539 -22.11 28.01 -17.09
C GLU A 539 -21.00 28.46 -16.14
N GLU A 540 -19.73 28.32 -16.53
CA GLU A 540 -18.59 28.80 -15.76
C GLU A 540 -18.53 30.33 -15.72
N LYS A 541 -18.84 31.02 -16.83
CA LYS A 541 -18.99 32.48 -16.84
C LYS A 541 -20.08 32.91 -15.86
N ALA A 542 -21.22 32.22 -15.83
CA ALA A 542 -22.28 32.47 -14.85
C ALA A 542 -21.83 32.21 -13.39
N ILE A 543 -21.01 31.17 -13.14
CA ILE A 543 -20.42 30.88 -11.83
C ILE A 543 -19.42 31.96 -11.39
N ARG A 544 -18.61 32.50 -12.32
CA ARG A 544 -17.65 33.58 -12.06
C ARG A 544 -18.35 34.91 -11.73
N LEU A 545 -19.52 35.14 -12.29
CA LEU A 545 -20.34 36.34 -12.05
C LEU A 545 -21.15 36.28 -10.75
N ASP A 546 -21.34 35.10 -10.16
CA ASP A 546 -22.03 34.92 -8.88
C ASP A 546 -21.03 35.10 -7.70
N PRO A 547 -21.16 36.15 -6.86
CA PRO A 547 -20.24 36.42 -5.76
C PRO A 547 -20.14 35.30 -4.70
N ALA A 548 -21.19 34.48 -4.55
CA ALA A 548 -21.21 33.33 -3.63
C ALA A 548 -20.54 32.09 -4.24
N ARG A 549 -20.34 32.09 -5.57
CA ARG A 549 -19.82 30.95 -6.33
C ARG A 549 -18.48 31.21 -7.03
N ARG A 550 -18.03 32.47 -7.11
CA ARG A 550 -16.78 32.86 -7.78
C ARG A 550 -15.54 32.14 -7.24
N ASP A 551 -15.52 31.84 -5.94
CA ASP A 551 -14.42 31.13 -5.30
C ASP A 551 -14.37 29.62 -5.67
N PHE A 552 -15.38 29.11 -6.37
CA PHE A 552 -15.41 27.73 -6.89
C PHE A 552 -14.53 27.54 -8.13
N VAL A 553 -14.21 28.61 -8.86
CA VAL A 553 -13.32 28.56 -10.02
C VAL A 553 -11.91 28.92 -9.57
N ARG A 554 -11.08 27.92 -9.29
CA ARG A 554 -9.68 28.14 -8.94
C ARG A 554 -8.81 28.24 -10.19
N VAL A 555 -8.35 29.47 -10.47
CA VAL A 555 -7.45 29.83 -11.60
C VAL A 555 -5.96 29.59 -11.28
N HIS A 556 -5.62 29.24 -10.04
CA HIS A 556 -4.24 29.06 -9.59
C HIS A 556 -4.02 27.60 -9.12
N GLN A 557 -3.04 26.92 -9.72
CA GLN A 557 -2.66 25.55 -9.36
C GLN A 557 -1.15 25.37 -9.43
N LEU A 558 -0.54 25.05 -8.29
CA LEU A 558 0.88 24.74 -8.29
C LEU A 558 1.13 23.34 -8.84
N VAL A 559 2.05 23.26 -9.79
CA VAL A 559 2.41 22.02 -10.46
C VAL A 559 3.90 21.76 -10.21
N GLU A 560 4.20 20.70 -9.47
CA GLU A 560 5.54 20.11 -9.46
C GLU A 560 5.73 19.35 -10.78
N TYR A 561 6.88 19.47 -11.43
CA TYR A 561 7.17 18.73 -12.65
C TYR A 561 8.63 18.28 -12.69
N GLU A 562 8.90 17.26 -13.50
CA GLU A 562 10.24 16.74 -13.76
C GLU A 562 10.60 17.10 -15.20
N GLU A 563 11.75 17.72 -15.41
CA GLU A 563 12.32 17.89 -16.76
C GLU A 563 13.09 16.61 -17.07
N ASP A 564 12.65 15.85 -18.07
CA ASP A 564 13.36 14.66 -18.53
C ASP A 564 14.41 15.07 -19.57
N PRO A 565 15.72 15.01 -19.26
CA PRO A 565 16.77 15.43 -20.17
C PRO A 565 17.02 14.43 -21.31
N THR A 566 16.40 13.23 -21.27
CA THR A 566 16.64 12.15 -22.24
C THR A 566 15.69 12.17 -23.43
N VAL A 567 14.63 12.97 -23.37
CA VAL A 567 13.70 13.23 -24.48
C VAL A 567 14.07 14.58 -25.06
N SER A 568 14.35 14.66 -26.36
CA SER A 568 14.60 15.93 -27.05
C SER A 568 13.31 16.78 -27.05
N GLY A 569 13.12 17.53 -25.97
CA GLY A 569 11.94 18.36 -25.70
C GLY A 569 11.58 18.35 -24.22
N THR A 570 11.33 19.53 -23.66
CA THR A 570 10.90 19.71 -22.26
C THR A 570 9.54 19.03 -22.02
N SER A 571 9.53 17.75 -21.62
CA SER A 571 8.27 17.11 -21.23
C SER A 571 7.85 17.64 -19.86
N THR A 572 6.79 18.46 -19.80
CA THR A 572 6.24 18.97 -18.55
C THR A 572 5.22 17.95 -18.02
N ARG A 573 5.59 17.15 -17.02
CA ARG A 573 4.63 16.27 -16.32
C ARG A 573 3.99 17.01 -15.15
N GLY A 574 2.80 17.59 -15.39
CA GLY A 574 2.08 18.35 -14.39
C GLY A 574 1.00 17.60 -13.61
N TRP A 575 0.82 17.95 -12.33
CA TRP A 575 -0.19 17.35 -11.44
C TRP A 575 -1.42 18.25 -11.31
N PHE A 576 -2.49 17.88 -12.00
CA PHE A 576 -3.77 18.54 -11.88
C PHE A 576 -4.67 17.73 -10.94
N PRO A 577 -5.13 18.27 -9.79
CA PRO A 577 -6.28 17.69 -9.12
C PRO A 577 -7.50 17.87 -10.03
N LEU A 578 -7.82 16.84 -10.82
CA LEU A 578 -9.03 16.80 -11.64
C LEU A 578 -10.26 16.93 -10.72
N TRP A 579 -10.86 18.11 -10.76
CA TRP A 579 -12.27 18.30 -10.41
C TRP A 579 -13.08 18.05 -11.66
N VAL A 580 -14.07 17.17 -11.60
CA VAL A 580 -15.09 17.04 -12.65
C VAL A 580 -16.46 17.07 -11.99
N PRO A 581 -17.38 17.98 -12.40
CA PRO A 581 -18.79 17.90 -12.03
C PRO A 581 -19.43 16.62 -12.59
N ALA A 582 -20.32 15.96 -11.84
CA ALA A 582 -21.08 14.84 -12.40
C ALA A 582 -22.07 15.35 -13.46
N LEU A 583 -22.02 14.78 -14.67
CA LEU A 583 -22.88 15.14 -15.82
C LEU A 583 -24.40 15.06 -15.55
N ASN A 584 -24.82 14.46 -14.44
CA ASN A 584 -26.21 14.23 -14.09
C ASN A 584 -26.56 14.59 -12.63
N LYS A 585 -25.62 15.10 -11.82
CA LYS A 585 -25.89 15.59 -10.47
C LYS A 585 -25.16 16.92 -10.26
N LYS A 586 -25.96 17.99 -10.13
CA LYS A 586 -25.52 19.40 -9.97
C LYS A 586 -24.62 19.68 -8.77
N ARG A 587 -24.17 18.68 -7.99
CA ARG A 587 -23.26 18.81 -6.84
C ARG A 587 -22.44 17.52 -6.63
N PRO A 588 -21.15 17.61 -6.25
CA PRO A 588 -20.46 16.50 -5.59
C PRO A 588 -21.16 16.19 -4.27
N VAL A 589 -21.37 14.92 -3.92
CA VAL A 589 -21.85 14.57 -2.57
C VAL A 589 -20.74 14.94 -1.59
N ARG A 590 -20.94 16.02 -0.84
CA ARG A 590 -20.01 16.52 0.17
C ARG A 590 -20.61 16.35 1.55
N LYS A 591 -19.78 15.98 2.52
CA LYS A 591 -20.10 16.04 3.95
C LYS A 591 -18.94 16.78 4.61
N ASN A 592 -19.23 17.95 5.18
CA ASN A 592 -18.27 18.80 5.88
C ASN A 592 -17.09 19.27 5.00
N GLY A 593 -17.36 19.71 3.76
CA GLY A 593 -16.32 20.22 2.85
C GLY A 593 -15.41 19.15 2.22
N LEU A 594 -15.62 17.87 2.57
CA LEU A 594 -14.92 16.72 2.03
C LEU A 594 -15.82 15.97 1.04
N ILE A 595 -15.22 15.30 0.04
CA ILE A 595 -15.93 14.40 -0.88
C ILE A 595 -16.45 13.22 -0.05
N ALA A 596 -17.78 13.02 -0.03
CA ALA A 596 -18.47 12.05 0.82
C ALA A 596 -19.02 10.82 0.08
N ALA A 597 -19.20 10.90 -1.25
CA ALA A 597 -19.46 9.75 -2.11
C ALA A 597 -19.04 10.06 -3.56
N THR A 598 -18.67 9.04 -4.32
CA THR A 598 -18.55 9.09 -5.77
C THR A 598 -19.49 8.04 -6.35
N GLU A 599 -20.34 8.43 -7.30
CA GLU A 599 -21.05 7.47 -8.14
C GLU A 599 -20.10 6.92 -9.22
N PRO A 600 -20.35 5.71 -9.75
CA PRO A 600 -19.61 5.21 -10.91
C PRO A 600 -19.84 6.16 -12.08
N LEU A 601 -18.75 6.73 -12.59
CA LEU A 601 -18.75 7.62 -13.74
C LEU A 601 -18.20 6.84 -14.93
N ILE A 602 -18.89 6.85 -16.07
CA ILE A 602 -18.32 6.42 -17.35
C ILE A 602 -17.52 7.61 -17.88
N VAL A 603 -16.19 7.53 -17.79
CA VAL A 603 -15.27 8.59 -18.24
C VAL A 603 -14.41 8.05 -19.39
N LYS A 604 -14.05 8.89 -20.35
CA LYS A 604 -13.26 8.50 -21.53
C LYS A 604 -11.79 8.23 -21.15
N PRO A 605 -11.08 7.34 -21.87
CA PRO A 605 -9.72 6.87 -21.54
C PRO A 605 -8.67 7.97 -21.33
N ALA A 606 -8.75 9.08 -22.06
CA ALA A 606 -7.79 10.19 -21.94
C ALA A 606 -7.84 10.92 -20.58
N THR A 607 -8.94 10.82 -19.84
CA THR A 607 -9.14 11.49 -18.55
C THR A 607 -8.81 10.58 -17.36
N ILE A 608 -8.49 9.30 -17.59
CA ILE A 608 -8.31 8.24 -16.58
C ILE A 608 -6.83 7.89 -16.38
N ALA A 609 -5.90 8.84 -16.47
CA ALA A 609 -4.50 8.59 -16.12
C ALA A 609 -4.25 8.45 -14.60
N GLY A 610 -5.31 8.46 -13.79
CA GLY A 610 -5.22 8.58 -12.34
C GLY A 610 -5.71 7.38 -11.52
N TRP A 611 -6.60 6.55 -12.04
CA TRP A 611 -7.37 5.63 -11.19
C TRP A 611 -6.84 4.20 -11.36
N THR A 612 -5.58 3.97 -10.95
CA THR A 612 -4.86 2.74 -11.26
C THR A 612 -5.06 1.65 -10.22
N TRP A 613 -6.05 0.80 -10.48
CA TRP A 613 -5.76 -0.63 -10.51
C TRP A 613 -5.82 -1.01 -12.00
N PHE A 614 -4.69 -1.34 -12.64
CA PHE A 614 -4.67 -2.09 -13.90
C PHE A 614 -5.53 -1.58 -15.08
N PHE A 615 -5.19 -0.42 -15.67
CA PHE A 615 -5.53 -0.23 -17.08
C PHE A 615 -4.43 -0.84 -17.94
N ASP A 616 -4.49 -2.17 -18.09
CA ASP A 616 -4.05 -2.76 -19.34
C ASP A 616 -4.96 -2.15 -20.44
N PRO A 617 -4.39 -1.59 -21.52
CA PRO A 617 -5.18 -0.98 -22.60
C PRO A 617 -6.19 -1.98 -23.22
N LYS A 618 -5.96 -3.28 -23.05
CA LYS A 618 -6.85 -4.36 -23.48
C LYS A 618 -7.95 -4.63 -22.45
N PRO A 619 -9.24 -4.38 -22.76
CA PRO A 619 -10.36 -4.60 -21.84
C PRO A 619 -10.41 -6.01 -21.21
N GLU A 620 -9.98 -7.03 -21.95
CA GLU A 620 -9.92 -8.43 -21.54
C GLU A 620 -8.89 -8.73 -20.42
N ASN A 621 -7.93 -7.83 -20.20
CA ASN A 621 -6.90 -7.97 -19.18
C ASN A 621 -7.17 -7.11 -17.93
N ARG A 622 -8.25 -6.32 -17.91
CA ARG A 622 -8.55 -5.38 -16.81
C ARG A 622 -8.83 -6.04 -15.47
N ASP A 623 -9.22 -7.31 -15.48
CA ASP A 623 -9.43 -8.10 -14.26
C ASP A 623 -8.19 -8.93 -13.87
N LEU A 624 -7.11 -8.90 -14.66
CA LEU A 624 -5.89 -9.63 -14.35
C LEU A 624 -5.04 -8.86 -13.33
N VAL A 625 -4.63 -9.58 -12.29
CA VAL A 625 -3.80 -9.14 -11.19
C VAL A 625 -2.52 -9.98 -11.20
N PRO A 626 -1.34 -9.39 -11.39
CA PRO A 626 -0.07 -10.06 -11.19
C PRO A 626 0.01 -10.53 -9.75
N VAL A 627 0.25 -11.83 -9.59
CA VAL A 627 0.38 -12.46 -8.30
C VAL A 627 1.68 -13.23 -8.24
N LEU A 628 2.34 -13.15 -7.09
CA LEU A 628 3.29 -14.15 -6.64
C LEU A 628 2.62 -15.04 -5.59
N ARG A 629 2.70 -16.36 -5.72
CA ARG A 629 2.08 -17.29 -4.77
C ARG A 629 2.94 -18.53 -4.53
N PRO A 630 2.79 -19.21 -3.37
CA PRO A 630 3.41 -20.51 -3.15
C PRO A 630 2.95 -21.57 -4.17
N ARG A 631 3.89 -22.37 -4.69
CA ARG A 631 3.61 -23.62 -5.41
C ARG A 631 3.45 -24.80 -4.44
N GLU A 632 2.98 -25.92 -4.94
CA GLU A 632 2.77 -27.14 -4.15
C GLU A 632 4.04 -27.96 -3.88
N LEU A 633 5.14 -27.75 -4.62
CA LEU A 633 6.30 -28.66 -4.73
C LEU A 633 6.77 -29.30 -3.42
#